data_AF-A0A238L771-F1
#
_entry.id   AF-A0A238L771-F1
#
_cell.length_a   1.000
_cell.length_b   1.000
_cell.length_c   1.000
_cell.angle_alpha   90.00
_cell.angle_beta   90.00
_cell.angle_gamma   90.00
#
_symmetry.space_group_name_H-M   'P 1'
#
loop_
_entity.id
_entity.type
_entity.pdbx_description
1 polymer ?
#
loop_
_entity_poly.entity_id
_entity_poly.type
_entity_poly.pdbx_seq_one_letter_code
_entity_poly.pdbx_strand_id
1 'polypeptide(L)'
;MVKVRGIEFQGNTDNDMGLEFYNLSHRFGFQNPNWPYFQDTKIERIHYMAKSGVLSQRITTTMHATTHIDAPAHVVQGTPFIDEVPLPHFFGTGLVVSIPKKKWESITGEDLEKACGHAIRKGDVLIINTGWHHDYEDGDYFAYCPGLVPSAAEWMVEKGVKVVGHDTQANDHPLATAIGPQRNGPLLPHLEAEYKEWSGGNDWKDDFPEWEPVHNILFKNGILGIENVGGDLDAVTGKRCTFAFFPWNWDRGDGCIIRLVAMIDKSQNFRIDDGAAF
;
A
#
# COMPACT_ATOMS: atom_id res chain seq x y z
N MET A 1 17.14 8.14 -22.83
CA MET A 1 18.37 7.83 -22.03
C MET A 1 18.52 8.81 -20.86
N VAL A 2 18.94 8.36 -19.69
CA VAL A 2 19.16 9.15 -18.47
C VAL A 2 20.55 8.83 -17.89
N LYS A 3 21.33 9.87 -17.57
CA LYS A 3 22.66 9.72 -16.97
C LYS A 3 22.58 9.88 -15.45
N VAL A 4 22.88 8.81 -14.71
CA VAL A 4 22.89 8.81 -13.24
C VAL A 4 24.31 8.56 -12.76
N ARG A 5 24.90 9.55 -12.09
CA ARG A 5 26.28 9.50 -11.56
C ARG A 5 27.33 9.01 -12.58
N GLY A 6 27.17 9.39 -13.85
CA GLY A 6 28.10 9.04 -14.93
C GLY A 6 27.77 7.76 -15.70
N ILE A 7 26.77 6.98 -15.26
CA ILE A 7 26.33 5.75 -15.93
C ILE A 7 25.04 6.06 -16.71
N GLU A 8 24.97 5.56 -17.95
CA GLU A 8 23.83 5.74 -18.83
C GLU A 8 22.80 4.61 -18.61
N PHE A 9 21.54 5.00 -18.41
CA PHE A 9 20.39 4.10 -18.27
C PHE A 9 19.27 4.51 -19.24
N GLN A 10 18.31 3.63 -19.49
CA GLN A 10 17.06 4.01 -20.16
C GLN A 10 16.13 4.72 -19.15
N GLY A 11 15.25 5.58 -19.65
CA GLY A 11 14.30 6.32 -18.80
C GLY A 11 13.07 5.49 -18.47
N ASN A 12 12.41 5.82 -17.36
CA ASN A 12 11.17 5.14 -16.96
C ASN A 12 10.04 5.26 -18.00
N THR A 13 9.97 6.38 -18.74
CA THR A 13 8.95 6.62 -19.78
C THR A 13 9.54 6.75 -21.18
N ASP A 14 10.86 6.61 -21.32
CA ASP A 14 11.60 6.71 -22.57
C ASP A 14 12.66 5.61 -22.61
N ASN A 15 12.25 4.44 -23.10
CA ASN A 15 13.02 3.21 -23.16
C ASN A 15 12.64 2.38 -24.39
N ASP A 16 13.48 1.43 -24.75
CA ASP A 16 13.35 0.66 -25.99
C ASP A 16 12.20 -0.35 -25.95
N MET A 17 11.66 -0.66 -24.75
CA MET A 17 10.48 -1.51 -24.62
C MET A 17 9.19 -0.81 -25.04
N GLY A 18 9.20 0.53 -25.14
CA GLY A 18 8.00 1.33 -25.39
C GLY A 18 6.99 1.34 -24.23
N LEU A 19 7.44 0.91 -23.04
CA LEU A 19 6.64 0.89 -21.82
C LEU A 19 6.89 2.15 -20.98
N GLU A 20 5.87 2.60 -20.27
CA GLU A 20 6.01 3.63 -19.24
C GLU A 20 5.93 2.99 -17.85
N PHE A 21 6.94 3.22 -17.02
CA PHE A 21 7.03 2.74 -15.64
C PHE A 21 6.82 3.91 -14.66
N TYR A 22 5.99 3.68 -13.65
CA TYR A 22 5.69 4.65 -12.59
C TYR A 22 5.93 3.97 -11.24
N ASN A 23 6.76 4.57 -10.38
CA ASN A 23 7.06 4.01 -9.07
C ASN A 23 6.02 4.52 -8.07
N LEU A 24 5.15 3.64 -7.60
CA LEU A 24 4.06 3.98 -6.68
C LEU A 24 4.43 3.74 -5.21
N SER A 25 5.72 3.74 -4.89
CA SER A 25 6.23 3.49 -3.55
C SER A 25 6.95 4.70 -2.98
N HIS A 26 6.72 4.98 -1.69
CA HIS A 26 7.52 5.92 -0.92
C HIS A 26 8.97 5.43 -0.74
N ARG A 27 9.86 6.36 -0.40
CA ARG A 27 11.26 6.05 -0.09
C ARG A 27 11.32 5.16 1.15
N PHE A 28 11.97 4.01 1.02
CA PHE A 28 12.38 3.17 2.15
C PHE A 28 13.76 3.55 2.70
N GLY A 29 13.93 3.53 4.02
CA GLY A 29 15.22 3.61 4.71
C GLY A 29 15.18 4.44 5.99
N PHE A 30 16.34 4.75 6.56
CA PHE A 30 16.42 5.51 7.82
C PHE A 30 15.55 6.78 7.80
N GLN A 31 14.76 6.96 8.87
CA GLN A 31 13.76 8.02 9.04
C GLN A 31 12.68 8.04 7.97
N ASN A 32 12.30 6.88 7.42
CA ASN A 32 11.03 6.81 6.72
C ASN A 32 9.89 6.97 7.75
N PRO A 33 8.76 7.59 7.37
CA PRO A 33 7.57 7.59 8.21
C PRO A 33 7.19 6.15 8.57
N ASN A 34 6.87 5.93 9.84
CA ASN A 34 6.58 4.61 10.40
C ASN A 34 5.37 4.73 11.32
N TRP A 35 4.61 3.65 11.40
CA TRP A 35 3.54 3.51 12.38
C TRP A 35 4.04 3.85 13.81
N PRO A 36 3.32 4.65 14.61
CA PRO A 36 3.79 5.22 15.88
C PRO A 36 4.23 4.23 16.98
N TYR A 37 4.10 2.93 16.78
CA TYR A 37 4.55 1.89 17.71
C TYR A 37 5.84 1.17 17.28
N PHE A 38 6.26 1.32 16.02
CA PHE A 38 7.43 0.62 15.48
C PHE A 38 8.75 1.32 15.80
N GLN A 39 9.82 0.53 15.83
CA GLN A 39 11.18 1.08 15.80
C GLN A 39 11.54 1.50 14.38
N ASP A 40 12.29 2.60 14.26
CA ASP A 40 12.81 3.09 12.98
C ASP A 40 13.73 2.06 12.28
N THR A 41 13.75 2.12 10.95
CA THR A 41 14.59 1.31 10.09
C THR A 41 16.07 1.65 10.30
N LYS A 42 16.86 0.66 10.72
CA LYS A 42 18.32 0.81 10.91
C LYS A 42 19.06 0.32 9.68
N ILE A 43 19.96 1.15 9.15
CA ILE A 43 20.86 0.79 8.05
C ILE A 43 22.30 1.03 8.47
N GLU A 44 23.07 -0.05 8.60
CA GLU A 44 24.45 -0.01 9.06
C GLU A 44 25.41 -0.35 7.90
N ARG A 45 26.47 0.44 7.69
CA ARG A 45 27.54 0.08 6.74
C ARG A 45 28.52 -0.88 7.41
N ILE A 46 28.61 -2.10 6.87
CA ILE A 46 29.55 -3.12 7.36
C ILE A 46 30.90 -3.01 6.62
N HIS A 47 30.84 -2.78 5.31
CA HIS A 47 31.97 -2.41 4.46
C HIS A 47 31.70 -1.07 3.79
N TYR A 48 32.77 -0.29 3.54
CA TYR A 48 32.69 0.93 2.75
C TYR A 48 33.96 1.09 1.90
N MET A 49 33.83 1.84 0.80
CA MET A 49 34.85 1.91 -0.24
C MET A 49 36.26 2.19 0.30
N ALA A 50 36.42 3.18 1.19
CA ALA A 50 37.73 3.51 1.76
C ALA A 50 38.34 2.42 2.67
N LYS A 51 37.52 1.56 3.30
CA LYS A 51 38.00 0.49 4.19
C LYS A 51 38.24 -0.83 3.45
N SER A 52 37.40 -1.15 2.46
CA SER A 52 37.35 -2.51 1.89
C SER A 52 37.24 -2.57 0.38
N GLY A 53 37.16 -1.43 -0.33
CA GLY A 53 36.91 -1.40 -1.78
C GLY A 53 35.51 -1.88 -2.20
N VAL A 54 34.64 -2.20 -1.23
CA VAL A 54 33.27 -2.69 -1.42
C VAL A 54 32.33 -1.99 -0.44
N LEU A 55 31.08 -1.78 -0.85
CA LEU A 55 30.00 -1.30 0.00
C LEU A 55 29.08 -2.48 0.36
N SER A 56 28.82 -2.68 1.65
CA SER A 56 27.84 -3.67 2.14
C SER A 56 27.09 -3.09 3.32
N GLN A 57 25.79 -3.37 3.40
CA GLN A 57 24.92 -2.84 4.43
C GLN A 57 24.14 -3.96 5.14
N ARG A 58 23.84 -3.75 6.42
CA ARG A 58 22.87 -4.53 7.19
C ARG A 58 21.63 -3.67 7.42
N ILE A 59 20.46 -4.29 7.29
CA ILE A 59 19.17 -3.64 7.52
C ILE A 59 18.48 -4.35 8.68
N THR A 60 17.89 -3.58 9.60
CA THR A 60 16.97 -4.08 10.63
C THR A 60 15.72 -3.21 10.58
N THR A 61 14.57 -3.80 10.28
CA THR A 61 13.32 -3.09 10.00
C THR A 61 12.11 -3.96 10.33
N THR A 62 10.97 -3.33 10.55
CA THR A 62 9.64 -3.97 10.39
C THR A 62 9.32 -4.12 8.89
N MET A 63 8.55 -5.14 8.52
CA MET A 63 8.08 -5.29 7.14
C MET A 63 6.85 -4.45 6.83
N HIS A 64 6.14 -3.99 7.85
CA HIS A 64 5.04 -3.04 7.73
C HIS A 64 5.58 -1.60 7.80
N ALA A 65 6.51 -1.29 6.89
CA ALA A 65 7.16 0.02 6.79
C ALA A 65 7.01 0.56 5.36
N THR A 66 6.70 1.84 5.24
CA THR A 66 6.49 2.50 3.94
C THR A 66 5.47 1.76 3.08
N THR A 67 5.63 1.80 1.75
CA THR A 67 4.78 1.02 0.85
C THR A 67 5.07 -0.47 1.00
N HIS A 68 4.10 -1.19 1.54
CA HIS A 68 4.24 -2.62 1.84
C HIS A 68 2.94 -3.35 1.53
N ILE A 69 3.04 -4.67 1.36
CA ILE A 69 1.91 -5.57 1.20
C ILE A 69 1.75 -6.43 2.44
N ASP A 70 0.51 -6.64 2.86
CA ASP A 70 0.17 -7.48 3.99
C ASP A 70 -0.18 -8.90 3.55
N ALA A 71 0.29 -9.88 4.32
CA ALA A 71 -0.18 -11.26 4.19
C ALA A 71 -1.48 -11.45 4.99
N PRO A 72 -2.36 -12.39 4.60
CA PRO A 72 -3.54 -12.72 5.37
C PRO A 72 -3.26 -13.02 6.85
N ALA A 73 -2.13 -13.71 7.12
CA ALA A 73 -1.68 -14.08 8.46
C ALA A 73 -1.45 -12.88 9.39
N HIS A 74 -1.27 -11.66 8.86
CA HIS A 74 -1.00 -10.45 9.63
C HIS A 74 -2.06 -10.22 10.71
N VAL A 75 -3.35 -10.33 10.36
CA VAL A 75 -4.46 -10.13 11.30
C VAL A 75 -5.41 -11.31 11.41
N VAL A 76 -5.36 -12.26 10.46
CA VAL A 76 -6.25 -13.42 10.45
C VAL A 76 -5.47 -14.68 10.82
N GLN A 77 -5.65 -15.12 12.06
CA GLN A 77 -4.96 -16.29 12.60
C GLN A 77 -5.16 -17.54 11.72
N GLY A 78 -4.07 -18.25 11.44
CA GLY A 78 -4.09 -19.53 10.72
C GLY A 78 -4.32 -19.41 9.21
N THR A 79 -4.20 -18.21 8.66
CA THR A 79 -4.26 -17.96 7.20
C THR A 79 -2.86 -17.83 6.60
N PRO A 80 -2.71 -17.80 5.27
CA PRO A 80 -1.40 -17.85 4.61
C PRO A 80 -0.44 -16.71 4.96
N PHE A 81 0.84 -17.04 5.03
CA PHE A 81 1.95 -16.08 5.02
C PHE A 81 2.31 -15.66 3.58
N ILE A 82 3.17 -14.64 3.45
CA ILE A 82 3.45 -14.03 2.14
C ILE A 82 4.10 -15.00 1.13
N ASP A 83 4.93 -15.93 1.59
CA ASP A 83 5.59 -16.95 0.77
C ASP A 83 4.63 -18.05 0.28
N GLU A 84 3.49 -18.21 0.97
CA GLU A 84 2.44 -19.19 0.62
C GLU A 84 1.43 -18.62 -0.39
N VAL A 85 1.39 -17.29 -0.58
CA VAL A 85 0.49 -16.63 -1.53
C VAL A 85 0.96 -16.88 -2.98
N PRO A 86 0.10 -17.37 -3.88
CA PRO A 86 0.47 -17.63 -5.27
C PRO A 86 0.86 -16.36 -6.06
N LEU A 87 1.95 -16.45 -6.83
CA LEU A 87 2.53 -15.33 -7.59
C LEU A 87 1.56 -14.52 -8.49
N PRO A 88 0.49 -15.09 -9.09
CA PRO A 88 -0.49 -14.30 -9.84
C PRO A 88 -1.22 -13.21 -9.03
N HIS A 89 -1.10 -13.20 -7.69
CA HIS A 89 -1.60 -12.10 -6.86
C HIS A 89 -0.71 -10.86 -6.92
N PHE A 90 0.58 -11.00 -7.24
CA PHE A 90 1.57 -9.91 -7.23
C PHE A 90 1.80 -9.25 -8.61
N PHE A 91 0.99 -9.65 -9.60
CA PHE A 91 1.03 -9.13 -10.96
C PHE A 91 -0.37 -9.10 -11.56
N GLY A 92 -0.72 -8.05 -12.30
CA GLY A 92 -1.97 -8.02 -13.05
C GLY A 92 -2.43 -6.63 -13.43
N THR A 93 -3.55 -6.56 -14.16
CA THR A 93 -4.14 -5.27 -14.56
C THR A 93 -5.07 -4.72 -13.50
N GLY A 94 -5.33 -3.43 -13.54
CA GLY A 94 -6.18 -2.80 -12.53
C GLY A 94 -6.45 -1.33 -12.77
N LEU A 95 -7.12 -0.67 -11.82
CA LEU A 95 -7.45 0.75 -11.89
C LEU A 95 -6.72 1.53 -10.81
N VAL A 96 -6.32 2.76 -11.13
CA VAL A 96 -5.99 3.79 -10.14
C VAL A 96 -7.14 4.79 -10.10
N VAL A 97 -7.84 4.91 -8.97
CA VAL A 97 -9.07 5.69 -8.84
C VAL A 97 -8.86 6.87 -7.90
N SER A 98 -9.44 8.02 -8.22
CA SER A 98 -9.39 9.21 -7.37
C SER A 98 -10.60 9.24 -6.46
N ILE A 99 -10.36 9.23 -5.14
CA ILE A 99 -11.38 9.38 -4.09
C ILE A 99 -10.83 10.35 -3.06
N PRO A 100 -10.78 11.66 -3.36
CA PRO A 100 -10.20 12.64 -2.47
C PRO A 100 -10.97 12.69 -1.15
N LYS A 101 -10.25 12.69 -0.03
CA LYS A 101 -10.80 12.63 1.32
C LYS A 101 -10.04 13.54 2.27
N LYS A 102 -10.72 13.98 3.32
CA LYS A 102 -10.16 14.81 4.39
C LYS A 102 -9.95 14.01 5.66
N LYS A 103 -9.46 14.71 6.69
CA LYS A 103 -9.26 14.18 8.05
C LYS A 103 -10.43 13.31 8.49
N TRP A 104 -10.14 12.05 8.81
CA TRP A 104 -11.08 11.05 9.34
C TRP A 104 -12.33 10.76 8.48
N GLU A 105 -12.33 11.14 7.21
CA GLU A 105 -13.44 10.77 6.34
C GLU A 105 -13.35 9.28 5.98
N SER A 106 -14.50 8.59 6.06
CA SER A 106 -14.60 7.20 5.65
C SER A 106 -14.55 7.05 4.13
N ILE A 107 -13.82 6.03 3.67
CA ILE A 107 -13.86 5.54 2.29
C ILE A 107 -14.84 4.36 2.26
N THR A 108 -15.96 4.53 1.56
CA THR A 108 -17.10 3.60 1.60
C THR A 108 -17.27 2.81 0.30
N GLY A 109 -18.08 1.76 0.34
CA GLY A 109 -18.49 1.05 -0.88
C GLY A 109 -19.22 1.94 -1.89
N GLU A 110 -19.98 2.95 -1.44
CA GLU A 110 -20.64 3.91 -2.33
C GLU A 110 -19.63 4.81 -3.05
N ASP A 111 -18.57 5.25 -2.35
CA ASP A 111 -17.48 6.00 -2.98
C ASP A 111 -16.83 5.18 -4.09
N LEU A 112 -16.57 3.89 -3.83
CA LEU A 112 -15.97 2.96 -4.79
C LEU A 112 -16.89 2.70 -5.99
N GLU A 113 -18.19 2.44 -5.74
CA GLU A 113 -19.18 2.22 -6.80
C GLU A 113 -19.27 3.44 -7.71
N LYS A 114 -19.35 4.65 -7.12
CA LYS A 114 -19.41 5.91 -7.87
C LYS A 114 -18.12 6.15 -8.67
N ALA A 115 -16.95 5.90 -8.08
CA ALA A 115 -15.67 6.16 -8.72
C ALA A 115 -15.37 5.17 -9.86
N CYS A 116 -15.66 3.88 -9.67
CA CYS A 116 -15.17 2.84 -10.59
C CYS A 116 -16.06 1.60 -10.75
N GLY A 117 -17.26 1.55 -10.17
CA GLY A 117 -18.15 0.39 -10.27
C GLY A 117 -18.51 0.00 -11.71
N HIS A 118 -18.51 0.96 -12.63
CA HIS A 118 -18.74 0.76 -14.06
C HIS A 118 -17.51 0.24 -14.84
N ALA A 119 -16.31 0.26 -14.25
CA ALA A 119 -15.04 -0.02 -14.92
C ALA A 119 -14.20 -1.13 -14.27
N ILE A 120 -14.43 -1.42 -12.98
CA ILE A 120 -13.76 -2.47 -12.22
C ILE A 120 -14.09 -3.85 -12.79
N ARG A 121 -13.12 -4.75 -12.79
CA ARG A 121 -13.27 -6.13 -13.27
C ARG A 121 -12.85 -7.11 -12.19
N LYS A 122 -13.46 -8.29 -12.17
CA LYS A 122 -13.02 -9.39 -11.32
C LYS A 122 -11.54 -9.69 -11.58
N GLY A 123 -10.75 -9.79 -10.52
CA GLY A 123 -9.31 -10.03 -10.57
C GLY A 123 -8.44 -8.77 -10.70
N ASP A 124 -9.05 -7.58 -10.78
CA ASP A 124 -8.29 -6.33 -10.86
C ASP A 124 -7.52 -6.04 -9.57
N VAL A 125 -6.38 -5.38 -9.75
CA VAL A 125 -5.72 -4.60 -8.70
C VAL A 125 -6.43 -3.24 -8.62
N LEU A 126 -6.83 -2.80 -7.43
CA LEU A 126 -7.48 -1.51 -7.23
C LEU A 126 -6.59 -0.61 -6.39
N ILE A 127 -6.08 0.47 -6.97
CA ILE A 127 -5.31 1.49 -6.24
C ILE A 127 -6.19 2.72 -6.01
N ILE A 128 -6.29 3.16 -4.77
CA ILE A 128 -7.11 4.32 -4.35
C ILE A 128 -6.16 5.48 -4.05
N ASN A 129 -6.35 6.60 -4.76
CA ASN A 129 -5.67 7.86 -4.50
C ASN A 129 -6.63 8.80 -3.75
N THR A 130 -6.38 9.02 -2.47
CA THR A 130 -7.11 9.97 -1.63
C THR A 130 -6.47 11.35 -1.60
N GLY A 131 -5.23 11.47 -2.09
CA GLY A 131 -4.39 12.66 -2.02
C GLY A 131 -3.48 12.69 -0.79
N TRP A 132 -3.64 11.78 0.16
CA TRP A 132 -2.86 11.75 1.41
C TRP A 132 -1.41 11.30 1.22
N HIS A 133 -1.05 10.73 0.06
CA HIS A 133 0.37 10.50 -0.26
C HIS A 133 1.20 11.80 -0.31
N HIS A 134 0.56 12.98 -0.46
CA HIS A 134 1.23 14.28 -0.36
C HIS A 134 1.61 14.67 1.07
N ASP A 135 0.84 14.18 2.04
CA ASP A 135 1.03 14.44 3.46
C ASP A 135 1.80 13.30 4.14
N TYR A 136 2.37 12.35 3.37
CA TYR A 136 3.12 11.23 3.91
C TYR A 136 4.42 11.69 4.60
N GLU A 137 4.35 11.82 5.92
CA GLU A 137 5.46 12.24 6.78
C GLU A 137 5.37 11.62 8.19
N ASP A 138 6.46 11.75 8.94
CA ASP A 138 6.52 11.37 10.36
C ASP A 138 5.84 12.45 11.22
N GLY A 139 4.51 12.47 11.16
CA GLY A 139 3.68 13.48 11.80
C GLY A 139 2.20 13.13 11.79
N ASP A 140 1.39 14.11 11.45
CA ASP A 140 -0.08 14.11 11.52
C ASP A 140 -0.74 13.07 10.59
N TYR A 141 -0.01 12.59 9.58
CA TYR A 141 -0.44 11.57 8.61
C TYR A 141 -1.12 10.36 9.27
N PHE A 142 -0.43 9.68 10.18
CA PHE A 142 -0.91 8.42 10.77
C PHE A 142 -2.18 8.63 11.60
N ALA A 143 -2.26 9.76 12.32
CA ALA A 143 -3.37 10.05 13.21
C ALA A 143 -4.64 10.48 12.46
N TYR A 144 -4.49 11.17 11.34
CA TYR A 144 -5.59 11.95 10.74
C TYR A 144 -6.00 11.50 9.35
N CYS A 145 -5.27 10.62 8.68
CA CYS A 145 -5.66 10.18 7.35
C CYS A 145 -7.09 9.60 7.32
N PRO A 146 -7.76 9.61 6.16
CA PRO A 146 -8.99 8.86 5.97
C PRO A 146 -8.70 7.36 6.06
N GLY A 147 -9.75 6.54 6.02
CA GLY A 147 -9.53 5.13 5.79
C GLY A 147 -10.79 4.38 5.41
N LEU A 148 -10.59 3.14 5.01
CA LEU A 148 -11.68 2.28 4.57
C LEU A 148 -12.50 1.85 5.78
N VAL A 149 -13.79 1.64 5.53
CA VAL A 149 -14.74 1.08 6.48
C VAL A 149 -15.34 -0.22 5.91
N PRO A 150 -16.04 -1.05 6.71
CA PRO A 150 -16.49 -2.38 6.28
C PRO A 150 -17.22 -2.41 4.92
N SER A 151 -18.05 -1.42 4.62
CA SER A 151 -18.78 -1.34 3.34
C SER A 151 -17.87 -1.27 2.11
N ALA A 152 -16.66 -0.70 2.23
CA ALA A 152 -15.68 -0.71 1.14
C ALA A 152 -15.08 -2.09 0.93
N ALA A 153 -14.76 -2.80 2.02
CA ALA A 153 -14.26 -4.17 1.97
C ALA A 153 -15.29 -5.12 1.35
N GLU A 154 -16.54 -5.02 1.79
CA GLU A 154 -17.67 -5.80 1.27
C GLU A 154 -17.88 -5.57 -0.23
N TRP A 155 -17.82 -4.31 -0.67
CA TRP A 155 -17.90 -3.97 -2.09
C TRP A 155 -16.75 -4.60 -2.90
N MET A 156 -15.53 -4.56 -2.38
CA MET A 156 -14.36 -5.17 -3.05
C MET A 156 -14.49 -6.69 -3.16
N VAL A 157 -15.04 -7.34 -2.14
CA VAL A 157 -15.39 -8.77 -2.16
C VAL A 157 -16.45 -9.03 -3.22
N GLU A 158 -17.53 -8.25 -3.27
CA GLU A 158 -18.60 -8.41 -4.26
C GLU A 158 -18.07 -8.28 -5.70
N LYS A 159 -17.24 -7.28 -5.98
CA LYS A 159 -16.64 -7.07 -7.30
C LYS A 159 -15.51 -8.06 -7.63
N GLY A 160 -15.03 -8.82 -6.65
CA GLY A 160 -13.94 -9.77 -6.80
C GLY A 160 -12.60 -9.10 -7.09
N VAL A 161 -12.30 -8.00 -6.38
CA VAL A 161 -10.98 -7.35 -6.39
C VAL A 161 -9.93 -8.36 -5.89
N LYS A 162 -8.74 -8.35 -6.50
CA LYS A 162 -7.66 -9.27 -6.14
C LYS A 162 -6.72 -8.70 -5.08
N VAL A 163 -6.38 -7.42 -5.24
CA VAL A 163 -5.51 -6.66 -4.34
C VAL A 163 -6.04 -5.24 -4.30
N VAL A 164 -6.11 -4.65 -3.12
CA VAL A 164 -6.34 -3.22 -2.94
C VAL A 164 -5.05 -2.56 -2.49
N GLY A 165 -4.78 -1.34 -2.98
CA GLY A 165 -3.77 -0.46 -2.45
C GLY A 165 -4.32 0.93 -2.24
N HIS A 166 -3.81 1.66 -1.26
CA HIS A 166 -4.26 3.03 -0.96
C HIS A 166 -3.12 3.86 -0.36
N ASP A 167 -3.24 5.19 -0.46
CA ASP A 167 -2.26 6.14 0.04
C ASP A 167 -2.43 6.51 1.52
N THR A 168 -3.08 5.64 2.29
CA THR A 168 -3.29 5.78 3.74
C THR A 168 -2.49 4.74 4.52
N GLN A 169 -2.32 5.02 5.81
CA GLN A 169 -1.43 4.30 6.73
C GLN A 169 -1.83 2.86 7.02
N ALA A 170 -3.11 2.51 6.84
CA ALA A 170 -3.65 1.18 7.06
C ALA A 170 -4.83 0.86 6.14
N ASN A 171 -5.12 -0.42 5.92
CA ASN A 171 -6.36 -0.87 5.26
C ASN A 171 -7.60 -0.44 6.03
N ASP A 172 -7.49 -0.10 7.31
CA ASP A 172 -8.59 0.38 8.14
C ASP A 172 -8.55 1.89 8.36
N HIS A 173 -9.69 2.47 8.70
CA HIS A 173 -9.75 3.80 9.31
C HIS A 173 -8.77 3.87 10.49
N PRO A 174 -7.92 4.93 10.63
CA PRO A 174 -6.88 4.95 11.66
C PRO A 174 -7.44 4.78 13.07
N LEU A 175 -8.64 5.31 13.33
CA LEU A 175 -9.31 5.16 14.62
C LEU A 175 -9.90 3.76 14.87
N ALA A 176 -9.93 2.85 13.89
CA ALA A 176 -10.29 1.43 14.09
C ALA A 176 -9.05 0.54 14.40
N THR A 177 -7.92 1.16 14.75
CA THR A 177 -6.65 0.52 15.05
C THR A 177 -6.15 0.89 16.46
N ALA A 178 -4.90 0.57 16.78
CA ALA A 178 -4.27 0.96 18.05
C ALA A 178 -4.11 2.48 18.20
N ILE A 179 -4.21 3.29 17.13
CA ILE A 179 -4.28 4.75 17.25
C ILE A 179 -5.54 5.16 18.02
N GLY A 180 -6.67 4.55 17.71
CA GLY A 180 -7.97 4.77 18.34
C GLY A 180 -8.21 3.89 19.57
N PRO A 181 -9.47 3.58 19.93
CA PRO A 181 -9.80 2.92 21.19
C PRO A 181 -9.51 1.42 21.21
N GLN A 182 -8.96 0.86 20.13
CA GLN A 182 -8.84 -0.58 19.95
C GLN A 182 -7.49 -1.12 20.43
N ARG A 183 -7.39 -2.45 20.56
CA ARG A 183 -6.29 -3.25 21.16
C ARG A 183 -4.95 -2.52 21.34
N ASN A 184 -4.47 -2.45 22.59
CA ASN A 184 -3.24 -1.77 23.01
C ASN A 184 -3.24 -0.24 22.80
N GLY A 185 -4.33 0.33 22.27
CA GLY A 185 -4.58 1.75 22.18
C GLY A 185 -5.40 2.32 23.35
N PRO A 186 -5.68 3.63 23.32
CA PRO A 186 -5.23 4.56 22.29
C PRO A 186 -3.75 4.90 22.45
N LEU A 187 -2.97 4.70 21.38
CA LEU A 187 -1.59 5.16 21.29
C LEU A 187 -1.51 6.69 21.36
N LEU A 188 -2.56 7.36 20.86
CA LEU A 188 -2.71 8.82 20.89
C LEU A 188 -4.01 9.20 21.66
N PRO A 189 -4.00 9.19 23.00
CA PRO A 189 -5.22 9.37 23.81
C PRO A 189 -5.95 10.70 23.61
N HIS A 190 -5.24 11.75 23.17
CA HIS A 190 -5.82 13.07 22.93
C HIS A 190 -6.83 13.07 21.77
N LEU A 191 -6.75 12.09 20.87
CA LEU A 191 -7.65 11.97 19.73
C LEU A 191 -9.10 11.66 20.14
N GLU A 192 -9.35 11.11 21.33
CA GLU A 192 -10.71 10.85 21.82
C GLU A 192 -11.54 12.14 21.88
N ALA A 193 -10.96 13.19 22.48
CA ALA A 193 -11.61 14.47 22.65
C ALA A 193 -11.78 15.18 21.30
N GLU A 194 -10.75 15.13 20.45
CA GLU A 194 -10.79 15.78 19.15
C GLU A 194 -11.77 15.08 18.19
N TYR A 195 -11.84 13.75 18.20
CA TYR A 195 -12.84 13.00 17.44
C TYR A 195 -14.25 13.32 17.90
N LYS A 196 -14.47 13.40 19.22
CA LYS A 196 -15.77 13.77 19.76
C LYS A 196 -16.22 15.17 19.30
N GLU A 197 -15.29 16.12 19.22
CA GLU A 197 -15.58 17.45 18.67
C GLU A 197 -15.87 17.38 17.16
N TRP A 198 -14.99 16.72 16.41
CA TRP A 198 -15.08 16.61 14.95
C TRP A 198 -16.35 15.90 14.47
N SER A 199 -16.75 14.83 15.15
CA SER A 199 -17.94 14.02 14.83
C SER A 199 -19.26 14.69 15.25
N GLY A 200 -19.21 15.83 15.95
CA GLY A 200 -20.40 16.49 16.48
C GLY A 200 -20.93 15.87 17.78
N GLY A 201 -20.13 15.05 18.46
CA GLY A 201 -20.40 14.55 19.80
C GLY A 201 -20.37 13.03 19.96
N ASN A 202 -20.04 12.28 18.91
CA ASN A 202 -20.03 10.81 18.97
C ASN A 202 -18.89 10.28 19.84
N ASP A 203 -19.10 9.11 20.42
CA ASP A 203 -18.05 8.32 21.06
C ASP A 203 -17.34 7.47 20.00
N TRP A 204 -16.02 7.59 19.87
CA TRP A 204 -15.24 6.80 18.93
C TRP A 204 -15.31 5.29 19.16
N LYS A 205 -15.71 4.82 20.36
CA LYS A 205 -15.93 3.39 20.63
C LYS A 205 -17.20 2.87 19.99
N ASP A 206 -18.19 3.74 19.82
CA ASP A 206 -19.44 3.40 19.14
C ASP A 206 -19.24 3.42 17.62
N ASP A 207 -18.47 4.38 17.11
CA ASP A 207 -18.19 4.51 15.67
C ASP A 207 -17.11 3.53 15.16
N PHE A 208 -16.17 3.12 16.04
CA PHE A 208 -15.13 2.14 15.74
C PHE A 208 -15.12 1.00 16.78
N PRO A 209 -16.15 0.14 16.81
CA PRO A 209 -16.30 -0.89 17.83
C PRO A 209 -15.40 -2.13 17.60
N GLU A 210 -14.90 -2.33 16.39
CA GLU A 210 -14.15 -3.51 15.99
C GLU A 210 -12.67 -3.20 15.72
N TRP A 211 -11.80 -4.16 16.03
CA TRP A 211 -10.37 -4.10 15.69
C TRP A 211 -10.17 -4.50 14.23
N GLU A 212 -9.64 -3.57 13.44
CA GLU A 212 -9.23 -3.79 12.04
C GLU A 212 -10.24 -4.61 11.21
N PRO A 213 -11.51 -4.17 11.14
CA PRO A 213 -12.55 -4.92 10.45
C PRO A 213 -12.30 -5.05 8.94
N VAL A 214 -11.70 -4.05 8.28
CA VAL A 214 -11.42 -4.09 6.84
C VAL A 214 -10.34 -5.12 6.53
N HIS A 215 -9.23 -5.14 7.26
CA HIS A 215 -8.23 -6.21 7.11
C HIS A 215 -8.88 -7.60 7.24
N ASN A 216 -9.74 -7.77 8.26
CA ASN A 216 -10.43 -9.04 8.51
C ASN A 216 -11.32 -9.47 7.34
N ILE A 217 -12.09 -8.56 6.75
CA ILE A 217 -12.99 -8.86 5.63
C ILE A 217 -12.17 -9.18 4.38
N LEU A 218 -11.17 -8.37 4.04
CA LEU A 218 -10.34 -8.55 2.85
C LEU A 218 -9.60 -9.89 2.88
N PHE A 219 -8.88 -10.15 3.98
CA PHE A 219 -7.95 -11.28 4.05
C PHE A 219 -8.66 -12.64 4.14
N LYS A 220 -9.82 -12.70 4.82
CA LYS A 220 -10.67 -13.91 4.82
C LYS A 220 -11.22 -14.26 3.44
N ASN A 221 -11.27 -13.28 2.54
CA ASN A 221 -11.73 -13.45 1.16
C ASN A 221 -10.58 -13.49 0.14
N GLY A 222 -9.33 -13.57 0.61
CA GLY A 222 -8.14 -13.69 -0.26
C GLY A 222 -7.77 -12.42 -1.02
N ILE A 223 -8.26 -11.25 -0.58
CA ILE A 223 -7.88 -9.95 -1.14
C ILE A 223 -6.73 -9.40 -0.32
N LEU A 224 -5.58 -9.12 -0.93
CA LEU A 224 -4.42 -8.56 -0.22
C LEU A 224 -4.50 -7.03 -0.15
N GLY A 225 -3.85 -6.45 0.86
CA GLY A 225 -3.79 -5.01 1.08
C GLY A 225 -2.39 -4.46 0.83
N ILE A 226 -2.29 -3.30 0.19
CA ILE A 226 -1.06 -2.51 0.03
C ILE A 226 -1.26 -1.14 0.66
N GLU A 227 -0.48 -0.86 1.69
CA GLU A 227 -0.60 0.38 2.46
C GLU A 227 0.46 1.39 2.04
N ASN A 228 0.22 2.67 2.33
CA ASN A 228 1.15 3.77 2.05
C ASN A 228 1.59 3.81 0.57
N VAL A 229 0.66 3.66 -0.37
CA VAL A 229 0.94 3.90 -1.80
C VAL A 229 1.30 5.37 -2.00
N GLY A 230 2.28 5.67 -2.85
CA GLY A 230 2.74 7.04 -3.06
C GLY A 230 3.54 7.22 -4.34
N GLY A 231 4.65 7.96 -4.27
CA GLY A 231 5.53 8.19 -5.42
C GLY A 231 4.82 8.88 -6.59
N ASP A 232 4.80 8.25 -7.76
CA ASP A 232 4.21 8.78 -8.99
C ASP A 232 2.68 8.54 -9.10
N LEU A 233 1.97 8.38 -7.98
CA LEU A 233 0.54 7.99 -7.93
C LEU A 233 -0.37 8.89 -8.78
N ASP A 234 -0.18 10.21 -8.71
CA ASP A 234 -0.95 11.16 -9.52
C ASP A 234 -0.77 10.95 -11.02
N ALA A 235 0.43 10.57 -11.46
CA ALA A 235 0.73 10.40 -12.88
C ALA A 235 -0.07 9.25 -13.51
N VAL A 236 -0.58 8.32 -12.71
CA VAL A 236 -1.38 7.17 -13.17
C VAL A 236 -2.83 7.18 -12.68
N THR A 237 -3.23 8.16 -11.87
CA THR A 237 -4.60 8.30 -11.39
C THR A 237 -5.59 8.49 -12.55
N GLY A 238 -6.71 7.78 -12.50
CA GLY A 238 -7.72 7.73 -13.56
C GLY A 238 -7.38 6.78 -14.72
N LYS A 239 -6.30 6.00 -14.61
CA LYS A 239 -5.86 5.08 -15.66
C LYS A 239 -6.03 3.63 -15.26
N ARG A 240 -6.12 2.77 -16.28
CA ARG A 240 -5.91 1.33 -16.16
C ARG A 240 -4.45 1.02 -16.42
N CYS A 241 -3.81 0.31 -15.50
CA CYS A 241 -2.39 -0.04 -15.58
C CYS A 241 -2.19 -1.55 -15.41
N THR A 242 -1.02 -2.03 -15.81
CA THR A 242 -0.48 -3.31 -15.35
C THR A 242 0.40 -3.05 -14.13
N PHE A 243 0.26 -3.83 -13.08
CA PHE A 243 0.99 -3.69 -11.83
C PHE A 243 1.92 -4.88 -11.61
N ALA A 244 3.08 -4.60 -11.01
CA ALA A 244 4.00 -5.61 -10.50
C ALA A 244 4.50 -5.17 -9.11
N PHE A 245 4.45 -6.09 -8.14
CA PHE A 245 4.76 -5.80 -6.74
C PHE A 245 5.13 -7.08 -5.97
N PHE A 246 6.13 -7.80 -6.47
CA PHE A 246 6.55 -9.07 -5.88
C PHE A 246 7.22 -8.85 -4.50
N PRO A 247 6.67 -9.45 -3.43
CA PRO A 247 7.32 -9.43 -2.12
C PRO A 247 8.55 -10.34 -2.12
N TRP A 248 9.35 -10.24 -1.07
CA TRP A 248 10.42 -11.20 -0.83
C TRP A 248 9.83 -12.59 -0.63
N ASN A 249 10.53 -13.60 -1.16
CA ASN A 249 10.24 -14.99 -0.84
C ASN A 249 10.87 -15.34 0.52
N TRP A 250 10.33 -14.78 1.59
CA TRP A 250 10.84 -14.95 2.95
C TRP A 250 9.85 -15.77 3.79
N ASP A 251 10.38 -16.82 4.39
CA ASP A 251 9.62 -17.86 5.10
C ASP A 251 8.76 -17.25 6.21
N ARG A 252 7.46 -17.51 6.14
CA ARG A 252 6.45 -17.12 7.14
C ARG A 252 6.37 -15.61 7.39
N GLY A 253 6.56 -14.81 6.34
CA GLY A 253 6.41 -13.37 6.42
C GLY A 253 4.95 -12.92 6.61
N ASP A 254 4.71 -12.05 7.59
CA ASP A 254 3.41 -11.42 7.87
C ASP A 254 3.10 -10.23 6.95
N GLY A 255 4.13 -9.61 6.40
CA GLY A 255 4.04 -8.59 5.37
C GLY A 255 5.35 -8.49 4.59
N CYS A 256 5.44 -7.54 3.66
CA CYS A 256 6.69 -7.25 2.97
C CYS A 256 6.71 -5.84 2.39
N ILE A 257 7.81 -5.12 2.62
CA ILE A 257 8.11 -3.90 1.86
C ILE A 257 8.22 -4.27 0.37
N ILE A 258 7.51 -3.53 -0.48
CA ILE A 258 7.49 -3.78 -1.93
C ILE A 258 7.84 -2.52 -2.71
N ARG A 259 8.33 -2.74 -3.93
CA ARG A 259 8.30 -1.70 -4.96
C ARG A 259 7.06 -1.94 -5.81
N LEU A 260 6.03 -1.13 -5.57
CA LEU A 260 4.80 -1.12 -6.37
C LEU A 260 5.07 -0.34 -7.65
N VAL A 261 4.96 -1.01 -8.79
CA VAL A 261 5.17 -0.38 -10.11
C VAL A 261 3.90 -0.46 -10.93
N ALA A 262 3.44 0.68 -11.44
CA ALA A 262 2.45 0.75 -12.50
C ALA A 262 3.13 0.86 -13.85
N MET A 263 2.63 0.10 -14.83
CA MET A 263 3.14 0.03 -16.19
C MET A 263 2.02 0.33 -17.19
N ILE A 264 2.35 1.12 -18.20
CA ILE A 264 1.46 1.44 -19.32
C ILE A 264 2.16 1.08 -20.64
N ASP A 265 1.54 0.22 -21.44
CA ASP A 265 1.93 -0.02 -22.83
C ASP A 265 0.97 0.72 -23.76
N LYS A 266 1.37 1.88 -24.27
CA LYS A 266 0.53 2.65 -25.21
C LYS A 266 0.37 1.95 -26.56
N SER A 267 1.37 1.16 -26.96
CA SER A 267 1.40 0.49 -28.25
C SER A 267 0.65 -0.85 -28.25
N GLN A 268 0.51 -1.46 -27.06
CA GLN A 268 0.01 -2.82 -26.87
C GLN A 268 0.82 -3.86 -27.66
N ASN A 269 2.09 -3.57 -27.98
CA ASN A 269 2.98 -4.46 -28.72
C ASN A 269 3.94 -5.24 -27.81
N PHE A 270 4.13 -4.82 -26.56
CA PHE A 270 4.98 -5.55 -25.63
C PHE A 270 4.28 -6.87 -25.25
N ARG A 271 5.03 -7.97 -25.35
CA ARG A 271 4.53 -9.32 -25.05
C ARG A 271 5.51 -10.02 -24.14
N ILE A 272 4.97 -10.80 -23.21
CA ILE A 272 5.75 -11.82 -22.52
C ILE A 272 5.97 -12.95 -23.53
N ASP A 273 7.21 -13.36 -23.74
CA ASP A 273 7.57 -14.43 -24.66
C ASP A 273 6.82 -15.74 -24.31
N ASP A 274 6.58 -16.56 -25.33
CA ASP A 274 5.85 -17.82 -25.19
C ASP A 274 6.64 -18.94 -24.48
N GLY A 275 7.93 -18.68 -24.19
CA GLY A 275 8.82 -19.62 -23.51
C GLY A 275 9.26 -20.79 -24.39
N ALA A 276 9.26 -20.64 -25.72
CA ALA A 276 9.80 -21.64 -26.62
C ALA A 276 11.26 -21.99 -26.28
N ALA A 277 11.63 -23.26 -26.45
CA ALA A 277 13.01 -23.71 -26.29
C ALA A 277 13.92 -23.04 -27.33
N PHE A 278 15.11 -22.62 -26.89
CA PHE A 278 16.13 -21.99 -27.74
C PHE A 278 17.22 -22.97 -28.16
#